data_AF-A0A7H4Q3H8-F1
#
_entry.id   AF-A0A7H4Q3H8-F1
#
_cell.length_a   1.000
_cell.length_b   1.000
_cell.length_c   1.000
_cell.angle_alpha   90.00
_cell.angle_beta   90.00
_cell.angle_gamma   90.00
#
_symmetry.space_group_name_H-M   'P 1'
#
loop_
_entity.id
_entity.type
_entity.pdbx_description
1 polymer ?
#
loop_
_entity_poly.entity_id
_entity_poly.type
_entity_poly.pdbx_seq_one_letter_code
_entity_poly.pdbx_strand_id
1 'polypeptide(L)'
;MNVTDVITEARVTAHPDQGFGPALVARERAAGISEADDAYGWLTGSWELDVLHYRTDMRARRLKAEAHFTWVLEGRAVQDVWIMPPRHERTLACGPDTNMYGITVRIWDAALRAWRVTYLNPGTGQRDELIGRRIGRDIVQIGTHADGTPIRWNFTDITRDSFRWTGVALEPDGVTWRLEAEFLARRMSG
;
A
#
# COMPACT_ATOMS: atom_id res chain seq x y z
N MET A 1 1.26 -28.68 50.51
CA MET A 1 1.59 -28.60 49.08
C MET A 1 0.53 -27.74 48.42
N ASN A 2 0.87 -26.51 48.06
CA ASN A 2 0.14 -25.79 47.03
C ASN A 2 1.12 -24.86 46.32
N VAL A 3 1.21 -25.05 45.01
CA VAL A 3 2.19 -24.47 44.11
C VAL A 3 1.63 -23.13 43.65
N THR A 4 2.12 -22.04 44.24
CA THR A 4 1.95 -20.70 43.66
C THR A 4 3.25 -20.38 42.95
N ASP A 5 3.41 -20.96 41.76
CA ASP A 5 4.56 -20.70 40.91
C ASP A 5 4.54 -19.25 40.43
N VAL A 6 5.61 -18.59 40.84
CA VAL A 6 6.19 -17.36 40.33
C VAL A 6 6.09 -17.29 38.80
N ILE A 7 5.23 -16.42 38.28
CA ILE A 7 5.40 -15.86 36.95
C ILE A 7 5.86 -14.42 37.14
N THR A 8 7.18 -14.25 37.31
CA THR A 8 7.82 -12.98 37.06
C THR A 8 7.76 -12.76 35.55
N GLU A 9 6.84 -11.93 35.08
CA GLU A 9 6.87 -11.42 33.71
C GLU A 9 8.17 -10.63 33.52
N ALA A 10 9.21 -11.31 33.04
CA ALA A 10 10.31 -10.63 32.39
C ALA A 10 9.70 -9.91 31.17
N ARG A 11 9.45 -8.61 31.29
CA ARG A 11 9.26 -7.75 30.13
C ARG A 11 10.49 -7.92 29.27
N VAL A 12 10.39 -8.72 28.21
CA VAL A 12 11.37 -8.71 27.13
C VAL A 12 11.35 -7.29 26.59
N THR A 13 12.33 -6.49 26.98
CA THR A 13 12.63 -5.22 26.33
C THR A 13 13.13 -5.59 24.94
N ALA A 14 12.20 -5.78 24.00
CA ALA A 14 12.55 -5.89 22.59
C ALA A 14 13.30 -4.60 22.24
N HIS A 15 14.59 -4.70 21.93
CA HIS A 15 15.34 -3.57 21.39
C HIS A 15 14.71 -3.24 20.04
N PRO A 16 14.01 -2.09 19.90
CA PRO A 16 13.28 -1.78 18.67
C PRO A 16 14.21 -1.74 17.44
N ASP A 17 15.49 -1.44 17.67
CA ASP A 17 16.54 -1.33 16.66
C ASP A 17 17.16 -2.69 16.25
N GLN A 18 16.74 -3.79 16.86
CA GLN A 18 17.09 -5.17 16.44
C GLN A 18 15.86 -6.05 16.22
N GLY A 19 14.66 -5.46 16.31
CA GLY A 19 13.39 -6.17 16.27
C GLY A 19 12.81 -6.30 14.86
N PHE A 20 11.48 -6.37 14.80
CA PHE A 20 10.72 -6.59 13.57
C PHE A 20 11.03 -5.57 12.45
N GLY A 21 11.16 -4.28 12.78
CA GLY A 21 11.41 -3.23 11.78
C GLY A 21 12.71 -3.47 10.99
N PRO A 22 13.87 -3.56 11.66
CA PRO A 22 15.14 -3.92 11.02
C PRO A 22 15.15 -5.27 10.30
N ALA A 23 14.42 -6.27 10.81
CA ALA A 23 14.29 -7.58 10.15
C ALA A 23 13.42 -7.52 8.88
N LEU A 24 12.48 -6.56 8.81
CA LEU A 24 11.58 -6.38 7.69
C LEU A 24 12.18 -5.48 6.61
N VAL A 25 12.73 -4.32 6.98
CA VAL A 25 13.14 -3.27 6.04
C VAL A 25 14.44 -3.62 5.32
N ALA A 26 14.46 -3.44 4.02
CA ALA A 26 15.66 -3.52 3.19
C ALA A 26 16.00 -2.14 2.61
N ARG A 27 17.28 -1.93 2.32
CA ARG A 27 17.77 -0.64 1.76
C ARG A 27 17.53 -0.52 0.27
N GLU A 28 17.53 -1.64 -0.43
CA GLU A 28 17.50 -1.69 -1.89
C GLU A 28 16.80 -2.94 -2.40
N ARG A 29 16.55 -2.94 -3.70
CA ARG A 29 16.04 -4.08 -4.45
C ARG A 29 17.02 -5.26 -4.37
N ALA A 30 16.51 -6.47 -4.25
CA ALA A 30 17.33 -7.67 -4.33
C ALA A 30 18.01 -7.79 -5.71
N ALA A 31 19.28 -8.21 -5.73
CA ALA A 31 20.06 -8.34 -6.97
C ALA A 31 19.45 -9.30 -8.01
N GLY A 32 18.61 -10.24 -7.59
CA GLY A 32 17.88 -11.16 -8.46
C GLY A 32 16.71 -10.53 -9.24
N ILE A 33 16.36 -9.27 -8.96
CA ILE A 33 15.34 -8.51 -9.69
C ILE A 33 16.06 -7.53 -10.61
N SER A 34 15.93 -7.73 -11.92
CA SER A 34 16.54 -6.83 -12.91
C SER A 34 15.93 -5.42 -12.85
N GLU A 35 16.64 -4.40 -13.32
CA GLU A 35 16.09 -3.04 -13.41
C GLU A 35 14.84 -2.98 -14.30
N ALA A 36 14.78 -3.80 -15.35
CA ALA A 36 13.62 -3.87 -16.24
C ALA A 36 12.38 -4.46 -15.54
N ASP A 37 12.60 -5.36 -14.57
CA ASP A 37 11.56 -6.02 -13.80
C ASP A 37 11.16 -5.21 -12.53
N ASP A 38 11.95 -4.20 -12.16
CA ASP A 38 11.63 -3.29 -11.07
C ASP A 38 10.49 -2.33 -11.46
N ALA A 39 9.28 -2.68 -11.02
CA ALA A 39 8.12 -1.82 -11.20
C ALA A 39 8.01 -0.74 -10.11
N TYR A 40 8.50 -0.98 -8.88
CA TYR A 40 8.06 -0.21 -7.71
C TYR A 40 9.18 0.49 -6.94
N GLY A 41 10.46 0.30 -7.28
CA GLY A 41 11.58 0.92 -6.57
C GLY A 41 11.50 2.43 -6.49
N TRP A 42 10.96 3.08 -7.53
CA TRP A 42 10.76 4.54 -7.58
C TRP A 42 9.75 5.05 -6.54
N LEU A 43 8.81 4.21 -6.07
CA LEU A 43 7.82 4.58 -5.06
C LEU A 43 8.44 4.71 -3.67
N THR A 44 9.62 4.13 -3.43
CA THR A 44 10.24 4.16 -2.09
C THR A 44 10.38 5.58 -1.55
N GLY A 45 10.03 5.76 -0.28
CA GLY A 45 9.92 7.07 0.37
C GLY A 45 8.51 7.40 0.84
N SER A 46 8.33 8.66 1.24
CA SER A 46 7.10 9.20 1.83
C SER A 46 6.38 10.13 0.86
N TRP A 47 5.05 10.04 0.83
CA TRP A 47 4.21 10.78 -0.10
C TRP A 47 3.01 11.36 0.62
N GLU A 48 2.69 12.62 0.33
CA GLU A 48 1.40 13.24 0.62
C GLU A 48 0.48 13.00 -0.58
N LEU A 49 -0.79 12.75 -0.34
CA LEU A 49 -1.78 12.55 -1.39
C LEU A 49 -2.97 13.49 -1.23
N ASP A 50 -3.33 14.12 -2.35
CA ASP A 50 -4.63 14.75 -2.52
C ASP A 50 -5.66 13.68 -2.90
N VAL A 51 -6.69 13.51 -2.07
CA VAL A 51 -7.77 12.54 -2.30
C VAL A 51 -8.86 13.20 -3.13
N LEU A 52 -8.86 12.90 -4.43
CA LEU A 52 -9.81 13.49 -5.38
C LEU A 52 -11.11 12.68 -5.46
N HIS A 53 -10.99 11.35 -5.40
CA HIS A 53 -12.12 10.44 -5.42
C HIS A 53 -11.84 9.26 -4.48
N TYR A 54 -12.84 8.85 -3.71
CA TYR A 54 -12.83 7.59 -2.97
C TYR A 54 -14.27 7.16 -2.71
N ARG A 55 -14.77 6.18 -3.46
CA ARG A 55 -16.18 5.74 -3.58
C ARG A 55 -17.16 6.81 -4.08
N THR A 56 -16.87 8.07 -3.80
CA THR A 56 -17.58 9.28 -4.22
C THR A 56 -16.56 10.39 -4.50
N ASP A 57 -17.02 11.49 -5.09
CA ASP A 57 -16.19 12.68 -5.29
C ASP A 57 -15.83 13.33 -3.94
N MET A 58 -14.54 13.56 -3.73
CA MET A 58 -13.97 14.09 -2.49
C MET A 58 -13.37 15.49 -2.67
N ARG A 59 -13.39 16.07 -3.88
CA ARG A 59 -12.72 17.35 -4.21
C ARG A 59 -13.13 18.50 -3.29
N ALA A 60 -14.43 18.59 -2.96
CA ALA A 60 -14.95 19.63 -2.06
C ALA A 60 -14.43 19.51 -0.61
N ARG A 61 -14.10 18.29 -0.18
CA ARG A 61 -13.62 18.01 1.19
C ARG A 61 -12.12 18.31 1.35
N ARG A 62 -11.37 18.40 0.24
CA ARG A 62 -9.91 18.60 0.23
C ARG A 62 -9.18 17.63 1.16
N LEU A 63 -9.65 16.38 1.19
CA LEU A 63 -9.10 15.36 2.09
C LEU A 63 -7.67 15.00 1.67
N LYS A 64 -6.80 14.83 2.66
CA LYS A 64 -5.43 14.38 2.48
C LYS A 64 -5.27 12.93 2.92
N ALA A 65 -4.23 12.30 2.41
CA ALA A 65 -3.71 11.02 2.88
C ALA A 65 -2.18 11.06 2.85
N GLU A 66 -1.55 10.06 3.48
CA GLU A 66 -0.12 9.82 3.34
C GLU A 66 0.15 8.34 3.03
N ALA A 67 1.23 8.11 2.29
CA ALA A 67 1.69 6.77 1.96
C ALA A 67 3.20 6.69 2.13
N HIS A 68 3.66 5.59 2.73
CA HIS A 68 5.07 5.34 2.97
C HIS A 68 5.45 3.99 2.36
N PHE A 69 6.42 4.00 1.45
CA PHE A 69 6.86 2.81 0.74
C PHE A 69 8.31 2.50 1.09
N THR A 70 8.64 1.23 1.26
CA THR A 70 10.03 0.78 1.39
C THR A 70 10.23 -0.60 0.79
N TRP A 71 11.47 -0.88 0.40
CA TRP A 71 11.93 -2.25 0.21
C TRP A 71 11.84 -3.02 1.52
N VAL A 72 11.39 -4.27 1.45
CA VAL A 72 11.28 -5.19 2.58
C VAL A 72 11.73 -6.59 2.19
N LEU A 73 11.91 -7.48 3.18
CA LEU A 73 12.23 -8.89 2.99
C LEU A 73 13.48 -9.09 2.12
N GLU A 74 14.58 -8.45 2.54
CA GLU A 74 15.86 -8.43 1.81
C GLU A 74 15.75 -7.89 0.37
N GLY A 75 14.81 -6.98 0.13
CA GLY A 75 14.63 -6.33 -1.16
C GLY A 75 13.81 -7.13 -2.16
N ARG A 76 13.16 -8.21 -1.72
CA ARG A 76 12.34 -9.10 -2.58
C ARG A 76 10.88 -8.63 -2.69
N ALA A 77 10.50 -7.64 -1.89
CA ALA A 77 9.19 -7.03 -1.90
C ALA A 77 9.26 -5.52 -1.66
N VAL A 78 8.25 -4.80 -2.14
CA VAL A 78 7.96 -3.42 -1.75
C VAL A 78 6.70 -3.43 -0.92
N GLN A 79 6.76 -2.89 0.29
CA GLN A 79 5.61 -2.73 1.15
C GLN A 79 5.25 -1.25 1.28
N ASP A 80 3.96 -0.95 1.36
CA ASP A 80 3.47 0.34 1.81
C ASP A 80 2.61 0.28 3.06
N VAL A 81 2.54 1.44 3.70
CA VAL A 81 1.51 1.80 4.66
C VAL A 81 0.73 2.97 4.08
N TRP A 82 -0.57 2.80 3.92
CA TRP A 82 -1.52 3.78 3.40
C TRP A 82 -2.40 4.32 4.52
N ILE A 83 -2.44 5.63 4.70
CA ILE A 83 -3.12 6.25 5.85
C ILE A 83 -4.00 7.41 5.38
N MET A 84 -5.29 7.33 5.71
CA MET A 84 -6.27 8.40 5.46
C MET A 84 -7.17 8.55 6.69
N PRO A 85 -7.40 9.77 7.21
CA PRO A 85 -6.58 10.98 6.98
C PRO A 85 -5.13 10.79 7.46
N PRO A 86 -4.18 11.67 7.08
CA PRO A 86 -2.76 11.55 7.45
C PRO A 86 -2.58 11.58 8.97
N ARG A 87 -1.52 10.95 9.51
CA ARG A 87 -1.37 10.71 10.96
C ARG A 87 -1.59 11.94 11.85
N HIS A 88 -1.13 13.11 11.41
CA HIS A 88 -1.25 14.35 12.19
C HIS A 88 -2.68 14.93 12.24
N GLU A 89 -3.58 14.50 11.35
CA GLU A 89 -4.99 14.89 11.30
C GLU A 89 -5.93 13.81 11.85
N ARG A 90 -5.39 12.65 12.26
CA ARG A 90 -6.21 11.54 12.78
C ARG A 90 -6.77 11.90 14.14
N THR A 91 -8.10 11.85 14.26
CA THR A 91 -8.84 12.05 15.50
C THR A 91 -9.78 10.87 15.77
N LEU A 92 -10.27 10.72 17.00
CA LEU A 92 -11.27 9.70 17.35
C LEU A 92 -12.61 9.88 16.60
N ALA A 93 -12.84 11.07 16.01
CA ALA A 93 -14.04 11.42 15.27
C ALA A 93 -13.94 11.18 13.75
N CYS A 94 -12.82 10.61 13.25
CA CYS A 94 -12.72 10.27 11.84
C CYS A 94 -13.83 9.26 11.46
N GLY A 95 -14.71 9.67 10.55
CA GLY A 95 -15.81 8.83 10.08
C GLY A 95 -15.31 7.49 9.52
N PRO A 96 -16.05 6.39 9.72
CA PRO A 96 -15.60 5.03 9.43
C PRO A 96 -15.14 4.86 7.97
N ASP A 97 -15.82 5.53 7.04
CA ASP A 97 -15.57 5.40 5.61
C ASP A 97 -14.25 6.04 5.15
N THR A 98 -13.70 6.96 5.94
CA THR A 98 -12.45 7.67 5.59
C THR A 98 -11.31 7.37 6.53
N ASN A 99 -11.52 6.48 7.51
CA ASN A 99 -10.53 6.09 8.51
C ASN A 99 -9.73 4.86 8.03
N MET A 100 -8.86 5.06 7.05
CA MET A 100 -8.02 4.00 6.48
C MET A 100 -6.66 3.96 7.16
N TYR A 101 -6.20 2.75 7.44
CA TYR A 101 -4.82 2.45 7.84
C TYR A 101 -4.49 1.06 7.28
N GLY A 102 -4.17 1.04 5.99
CA GLY A 102 -3.96 -0.20 5.24
C GLY A 102 -2.50 -0.45 4.94
N ILE A 103 -2.24 -1.66 4.45
CA ILE A 103 -0.94 -2.05 3.91
C ILE A 103 -1.11 -2.67 2.54
N THR A 104 -0.13 -2.45 1.68
CA THR A 104 0.04 -3.26 0.47
C THR A 104 1.39 -3.94 0.51
N VAL A 105 1.44 -5.23 0.21
CA VAL A 105 2.70 -5.94 -0.03
C VAL A 105 2.77 -6.34 -1.50
N ARG A 106 3.86 -5.94 -2.18
CA ARG A 106 4.15 -6.26 -3.58
C ARG A 106 5.36 -7.18 -3.61
N ILE A 107 5.19 -8.46 -3.92
CA ILE A 107 6.24 -9.49 -3.92
C ILE A 107 6.63 -9.82 -5.35
N TRP A 108 7.93 -9.82 -5.64
CA TRP A 108 8.41 -10.26 -6.95
C TRP A 108 8.25 -11.78 -7.13
N ASP A 109 7.62 -12.18 -8.24
CA ASP A 109 7.51 -13.57 -8.67
C ASP A 109 8.30 -13.75 -9.99
N ALA A 110 9.46 -14.39 -9.88
CA ALA A 110 10.36 -14.61 -11.00
C ALA A 110 9.78 -15.54 -12.08
N ALA A 111 8.91 -16.50 -11.70
CA ALA A 111 8.29 -17.42 -12.64
C ALA A 111 7.22 -16.71 -13.48
N LEU A 112 6.46 -15.80 -12.87
CA LEU A 112 5.48 -14.96 -13.56
C LEU A 112 6.09 -13.74 -14.26
N ARG A 113 7.34 -13.39 -13.91
CA ARG A 113 7.98 -12.12 -14.22
C ARG A 113 7.06 -10.94 -13.95
N ALA A 114 6.44 -10.96 -12.77
CA ALA A 114 5.47 -9.97 -12.36
C ALA A 114 5.47 -9.83 -10.83
N TRP A 115 4.73 -8.84 -10.34
CA TRP A 115 4.58 -8.60 -8.92
C TRP A 115 3.24 -9.11 -8.43
N ARG A 116 3.22 -9.98 -7.43
CA ARG A 116 2.01 -10.32 -6.68
C ARG A 116 1.72 -9.20 -5.70
N VAL A 117 0.50 -8.69 -5.71
CA VAL A 117 0.11 -7.51 -4.92
C VAL A 117 -1.08 -7.89 -4.06
N THR A 118 -0.93 -7.71 -2.75
CA THR A 118 -2.03 -7.91 -1.79
C THR A 118 -2.21 -6.63 -0.99
N TYR A 119 -3.42 -6.07 -1.05
CA TYR A 119 -3.82 -4.94 -0.22
C TYR A 119 -4.73 -5.41 0.91
N LEU A 120 -4.55 -4.84 2.10
CA LEU A 120 -5.33 -5.12 3.30
C LEU A 120 -5.66 -3.82 4.04
N ASN A 121 -6.93 -3.63 4.41
CA ASN A 121 -7.36 -2.56 5.31
C ASN A 121 -8.13 -3.13 6.51
N PRO A 122 -7.48 -3.28 7.68
CA PRO A 122 -8.13 -3.83 8.87
C PRO A 122 -9.39 -3.06 9.30
N GLY A 123 -9.43 -1.74 9.08
CA GLY A 123 -10.56 -0.91 9.51
C GLY A 123 -11.88 -1.23 8.79
N THR A 124 -11.81 -1.72 7.56
CA THR A 124 -12.99 -2.07 6.74
C THR A 124 -13.08 -3.56 6.41
N GLY A 125 -12.03 -4.33 6.72
CA GLY A 125 -11.89 -5.72 6.26
C GLY A 125 -11.59 -5.86 4.77
N GLN A 126 -11.35 -4.75 4.04
CA GLN A 126 -11.05 -4.81 2.61
C GLN A 126 -9.78 -5.60 2.34
N ARG A 127 -9.87 -6.48 1.34
CA ARG A 127 -8.76 -7.28 0.82
C ARG A 127 -8.85 -7.34 -0.69
N ASP A 128 -7.74 -7.01 -1.34
CA ASP A 128 -7.60 -7.07 -2.79
C ASP A 128 -6.37 -7.90 -3.16
N GLU A 129 -6.46 -8.68 -4.24
CA GLU A 129 -5.38 -9.53 -4.74
C GLU A 129 -5.17 -9.23 -6.23
N LEU A 130 -3.96 -8.83 -6.62
CA LEU A 130 -3.64 -8.36 -7.97
C LEU A 130 -2.28 -8.84 -8.46
N ILE A 131 -2.09 -8.73 -9.78
CA ILE A 131 -0.79 -8.88 -10.43
C ILE A 131 -0.39 -7.56 -11.07
N GLY A 132 0.76 -7.04 -10.67
CA GLY A 132 1.34 -5.78 -11.13
C GLY A 132 2.42 -5.96 -12.20
N ARG A 133 2.35 -5.14 -13.25
CA ARG A 133 3.34 -5.07 -14.34
C ARG A 133 3.59 -3.63 -14.79
N ARG A 134 4.79 -3.38 -15.31
CA ARG A 134 5.09 -2.16 -16.07
C ARG A 134 4.49 -2.29 -17.47
N ILE A 135 3.75 -1.26 -17.91
CA ILE A 135 3.17 -1.15 -19.25
C ILE A 135 3.62 0.19 -19.82
N GLY A 136 4.66 0.16 -20.67
CA GLY A 136 5.31 1.38 -21.12
C GLY A 136 5.89 2.17 -19.94
N ARG A 137 5.39 3.40 -19.75
CA ARG A 137 5.80 4.27 -18.63
C ARG A 137 4.97 4.08 -17.37
N ASP A 138 3.81 3.42 -17.49
CA ASP A 138 2.84 3.26 -16.41
C ASP A 138 3.03 1.91 -15.72
N ILE A 139 2.37 1.76 -14.56
CA ILE A 139 2.28 0.48 -13.87
C ILE A 139 0.81 0.16 -13.65
N VAL A 140 0.44 -1.04 -14.06
CA VAL A 140 -0.93 -1.53 -13.98
C VAL A 140 -0.96 -2.77 -13.11
N GLN A 141 -1.86 -2.78 -12.15
CA GLN A 141 -2.19 -3.92 -11.30
C GLN A 141 -3.59 -4.38 -11.65
N ILE A 142 -3.75 -5.66 -12.03
CA ILE A 142 -5.05 -6.24 -12.39
C ILE A 142 -5.34 -7.38 -11.43
N GLY A 143 -6.55 -7.42 -10.90
CA GLY A 143 -6.92 -8.38 -9.88
C GLY A 143 -8.39 -8.34 -9.54
N THR A 144 -8.74 -8.73 -8.32
CA THR A 144 -10.11 -8.72 -7.83
C THR A 144 -10.19 -8.21 -6.40
N HIS A 145 -11.35 -7.64 -6.05
CA HIS A 145 -11.79 -7.58 -4.66
C HIS A 145 -12.04 -8.98 -4.08
N ALA A 146 -12.25 -9.07 -2.78
CA ALA A 146 -12.59 -10.32 -2.08
C ALA A 146 -13.89 -10.99 -2.59
N ASP A 147 -14.84 -10.21 -3.12
CA ASP A 147 -16.09 -10.73 -3.70
C ASP A 147 -15.94 -11.19 -5.17
N GLY A 148 -14.73 -11.10 -5.73
CA GLY A 148 -14.42 -11.49 -7.11
C GLY A 148 -14.63 -10.38 -8.15
N THR A 149 -15.09 -9.19 -7.75
CA THR A 149 -15.24 -8.05 -8.67
C THR A 149 -13.88 -7.70 -9.30
N PRO A 150 -13.75 -7.68 -10.64
CA PRO A 150 -12.51 -7.32 -11.30
C PRO A 150 -12.14 -5.86 -11.03
N ILE A 151 -10.87 -5.64 -10.69
CA ILE A 151 -10.33 -4.32 -10.41
C ILE A 151 -9.04 -4.07 -11.16
N ARG A 152 -8.75 -2.80 -11.36
CA ARG A 152 -7.48 -2.34 -11.90
C ARG A 152 -6.99 -1.10 -11.16
N TRP A 153 -5.75 -1.17 -10.70
CA TRP A 153 -5.04 -0.02 -10.12
C TRP A 153 -3.93 0.43 -11.05
N ASN A 154 -3.86 1.74 -11.31
CA ASN A 154 -2.92 2.33 -12.26
C ASN A 154 -2.08 3.41 -11.60
N PHE A 155 -0.77 3.33 -11.75
CA PHE A 155 0.18 4.40 -11.48
C PHE A 155 0.56 5.02 -12.82
N THR A 156 0.26 6.30 -12.97
CA THR A 156 0.37 7.05 -14.23
C THR A 156 1.01 8.40 -13.97
N ASP A 157 1.44 9.09 -15.03
CA ASP A 157 2.11 10.40 -14.93
C ASP A 157 3.29 10.38 -13.94
N ILE A 158 4.03 9.27 -13.94
CA ILE A 158 5.08 9.01 -12.96
C ILE A 158 6.28 9.92 -13.25
N THR A 159 6.65 10.68 -12.22
CA THR A 159 7.87 11.49 -12.17
C THR A 159 8.65 11.12 -10.92
N ARG A 160 9.80 11.77 -10.71
CA ARG A 160 10.57 11.60 -9.47
C ARG A 160 9.74 11.98 -8.23
N ASP A 161 8.95 13.04 -8.33
CA ASP A 161 8.37 13.73 -7.17
C ASP A 161 6.83 13.74 -7.17
N SER A 162 6.19 13.14 -8.17
CA SER A 162 4.74 13.02 -8.24
C SER A 162 4.28 11.85 -9.12
N PHE A 163 3.06 11.40 -8.87
CA PHE A 163 2.33 10.48 -9.74
C PHE A 163 0.83 10.59 -9.51
N ARG A 164 0.05 10.10 -10.48
CA ARG A 164 -1.39 9.91 -10.35
C ARG A 164 -1.70 8.44 -10.11
N TRP A 165 -2.50 8.15 -9.10
CA TRP A 165 -2.91 6.81 -8.72
C TRP A 165 -4.42 6.66 -8.83
N THR A 166 -4.88 5.69 -9.61
CA THR A 166 -6.31 5.43 -9.80
C THR A 166 -6.66 3.99 -9.53
N GLY A 167 -7.82 3.75 -8.94
CA GLY A 167 -8.45 2.44 -8.80
C GLY A 167 -9.79 2.44 -9.52
N VAL A 168 -10.02 1.44 -10.36
CA VAL A 168 -11.30 1.22 -11.04
C VAL A 168 -11.79 -0.19 -10.80
N ALA A 169 -13.11 -0.36 -10.73
CA ALA A 169 -13.77 -1.66 -10.66
C ALA A 169 -14.66 -1.85 -11.88
N LEU A 170 -14.76 -3.09 -12.36
CA LEU A 170 -15.65 -3.46 -13.45
C LEU A 170 -17.08 -3.57 -12.92
N GLU A 171 -18.01 -2.88 -13.57
CA GLU A 171 -19.42 -2.97 -13.25
C GLU A 171 -20.01 -4.34 -13.63
N PRO A 172 -21.19 -4.71 -13.07
CA PRO A 172 -21.85 -5.98 -13.39
C PRO A 172 -22.18 -6.19 -14.87
N ASP A 173 -22.18 -5.12 -15.67
CA ASP A 173 -22.36 -5.19 -17.13
C ASP A 173 -21.15 -5.84 -17.85
N GLY A 174 -20.02 -6.01 -17.15
CA GLY A 174 -18.81 -6.63 -17.67
C GLY A 174 -18.02 -5.77 -18.66
N VAL A 175 -18.40 -4.50 -18.86
CA VAL A 175 -17.82 -3.62 -19.89
C VAL A 175 -17.42 -2.25 -19.30
N THR A 176 -18.23 -1.71 -18.40
CA THR A 176 -18.03 -0.37 -17.86
C THR A 176 -17.08 -0.42 -16.66
N TRP A 177 -16.03 0.41 -16.69
CA TRP A 177 -15.12 0.60 -15.56
C TRP A 177 -15.53 1.83 -14.76
N ARG A 178 -15.92 1.64 -13.51
CA ARG A 178 -16.23 2.71 -12.57
C ARG A 178 -14.97 3.14 -11.82
N LEU A 179 -14.76 4.44 -11.70
CA LEU A 179 -13.73 5.00 -10.82
C LEU A 179 -14.11 4.79 -9.36
N GLU A 180 -13.23 4.16 -8.59
CA GLU A 180 -13.41 3.96 -7.15
C GLU A 180 -12.45 4.80 -6.32
N ALA A 181 -11.29 5.14 -6.87
CA ALA A 181 -10.28 5.93 -6.20
C ALA A 181 -9.45 6.76 -7.19
N GLU A 182 -9.13 7.99 -6.81
CA GLU A 182 -8.20 8.86 -7.53
C GLU A 182 -7.40 9.69 -6.53
N PHE A 183 -6.09 9.60 -6.63
CA PHE A 183 -5.14 10.31 -5.80
C PHE A 183 -4.08 11.01 -6.66
N LEU A 184 -3.69 12.22 -6.25
CA LEU A 184 -2.47 12.86 -6.75
C LEU A 184 -1.42 12.83 -5.64
N ALA A 185 -0.35 12.09 -5.87
CA ALA A 185 0.74 11.95 -4.91
C ALA A 185 1.83 12.98 -5.18
N ARG A 186 2.37 13.56 -4.11
CA ARG A 186 3.56 14.41 -4.11
C ARG A 186 4.54 13.89 -3.07
N ARG A 187 5.80 13.78 -3.46
CA ARG A 187 6.86 13.31 -2.56
C ARG A 187 7.02 14.31 -1.42
N MET A 188 7.12 13.81 -0.19
CA MET A 188 7.42 14.63 0.97
C MET A 188 8.91 14.95 0.99
N SER A 189 9.26 16.21 1.19
CA SER A 189 10.62 16.61 1.52
C SER A 189 10.99 16.01 2.88
N GLY A 190 12.08 15.26 2.93
CA GLY A 190 12.67 14.83 4.21
C GLY A 190 13.35 15.96 4.95
#